data_AF-A0A8C1PUS0-F1
#
_entry.id   AF-A0A8C1PUS0-F1
#
_cell.length_a   1.000
_cell.length_b   1.000
_cell.length_c   1.000
_cell.angle_alpha   90.00
_cell.angle_beta   90.00
_cell.angle_gamma   90.00
#
_symmetry.space_group_name_H-M   'P 1'
#
loop_
_entity.id
_entity.type
_entity.pdbx_description
1 polymer ?
#
loop_
_entity_poly.entity_id
_entity_poly.type
_entity_poly.pdbx_seq_one_letter_code
_entity_poly.pdbx_strand_id
1 'polypeptide(L)'
;ESRPIVISKDFDAQLIEIVQQYRQRTEQFKEKVIDPYASSPECSPPVSEYKSIQLMINDNRKYIAWLSLVTIAFNYNLWFIPVRMAFPYHDPEAVPLWFTLDIIADIIYVIDIIVFQPRLQFCKGGDIIYDKDVIKKKYRGSSRFQNDVLSVLPSDLLYFLFGFKSVFRINRLMKSEAFFEFSDRLEGIMTKAYIWRVIRTIGYLMFILHLNACLYYVASEYQGIGKTKWVYSGQGSAYLRCYYFAVRTLINIGGLPEPHTVFEITFQLANFFVGVFVFSSLIGQMRDVIGAATASQTYFRASMDACVEYMVSNHIPRLVQTRVRTWYNYTWDSQGMLDESELLEQMPLVMRTAIAVDINLATFQKIDLFKGCDNQMLVDMLLRLKSIVYLPGDFVCKKGDIGKEMYIIKAGEVQVIGGPDNKIVFVTLKAGCVFGEISLLQSSANGGNRRTANVAAHGFANLFVLDKKDLNDILIHYPESQKVLARKGRKLMKAKGKTAPVKDEGEKKKGLAMFGQKPPTPKMLRAFGGFGKGGLLEKLRVCDDLMSGIMVQTHICNLVCVWQWI
;
A
#
# COMPACT_ATOMS: atom_id res chain seq x y z
N GLU A 1 -44.67 -1.45 56.99
CA GLU A 1 -44.22 -2.07 55.72
C GLU A 1 -45.02 -1.49 54.56
N SER A 2 -44.41 -0.61 53.77
CA SER A 2 -45.00 -0.13 52.52
C SER A 2 -44.54 -1.05 51.39
N ARG A 3 -45.45 -1.83 50.80
CA ARG A 3 -45.13 -2.64 49.62
C ARG A 3 -44.72 -1.71 48.46
N PRO A 4 -43.65 -2.02 47.72
CA PRO A 4 -43.23 -1.21 46.58
C PRO A 4 -44.31 -1.21 45.50
N ILE A 5 -44.50 -0.06 44.85
CA ILE A 5 -45.48 0.14 43.79
C ILE A 5 -44.99 -0.63 42.55
N VAL A 6 -45.66 -1.73 42.23
CA VAL A 6 -45.40 -2.53 41.02
C VAL A 6 -46.09 -1.84 39.84
N ILE A 7 -45.32 -1.15 38.99
CA ILE A 7 -45.85 -0.44 37.80
C ILE A 7 -46.10 -1.42 36.63
N SER A 8 -45.34 -2.52 36.55
CA SER A 8 -45.59 -3.66 35.66
C SER A 8 -44.85 -4.91 36.17
N LYS A 9 -45.54 -6.05 36.25
CA LYS A 9 -44.97 -7.31 36.79
C LYS A 9 -43.80 -7.83 35.97
N ASP A 10 -43.83 -7.64 34.65
CA ASP A 10 -42.77 -8.12 33.75
C ASP A 10 -41.50 -7.30 33.91
N PHE A 11 -41.64 -5.98 34.12
CA PHE A 11 -40.51 -5.09 34.37
C PHE A 11 -39.85 -5.40 35.72
N ASP A 12 -40.64 -5.65 36.76
CA ASP A 12 -40.11 -6.02 38.08
C ASP A 12 -39.39 -7.37 38.04
N ALA A 13 -39.93 -8.35 37.29
CA ALA A 13 -39.26 -9.64 37.10
C ALA A 13 -37.89 -9.48 36.40
N GLN A 14 -37.83 -8.68 35.32
CA GLN A 14 -36.57 -8.39 34.64
C GLN A 14 -35.58 -7.63 35.52
N LEU A 15 -36.06 -6.64 36.30
CA LEU A 15 -35.21 -5.88 37.22
C LEU A 15 -34.64 -6.79 38.31
N ILE A 16 -35.44 -7.70 38.86
CA ILE A 16 -35.00 -8.67 39.87
C ILE A 16 -33.95 -9.61 39.26
N GLU A 17 -34.15 -10.09 38.04
CA GLU A 17 -33.20 -10.97 37.35
C GLU A 17 -31.86 -10.26 37.09
N ILE A 18 -31.91 -9.02 36.62
CA ILE A 18 -30.72 -8.19 36.41
C ILE A 18 -29.98 -7.95 37.73
N VAL A 19 -30.70 -7.61 38.81
CA VAL A 19 -30.10 -7.38 40.13
C VAL A 19 -29.46 -8.67 40.68
N GLN A 20 -30.07 -9.84 40.45
CA GLN A 20 -29.49 -11.13 40.83
C GLN A 20 -28.20 -11.42 40.05
N GLN A 21 -28.16 -11.16 38.74
CA GLN A 21 -26.94 -11.30 37.94
C GLN A 21 -25.81 -10.37 38.41
N TYR A 22 -26.13 -9.11 38.73
CA TYR A 22 -25.14 -8.16 39.24
C TYR A 22 -24.61 -8.56 40.62
N ARG A 23 -25.45 -9.11 41.50
CA ARG A 23 -24.98 -9.67 42.78
C ARG A 23 -24.05 -10.86 42.57
N GLN A 24 -24.41 -11.82 41.71
CA GLN A 24 -23.56 -12.98 41.43
C GLN A 24 -22.19 -12.58 40.86
N ARG A 25 -22.15 -11.61 39.93
CA ARG A 25 -20.90 -11.05 39.42
C ARG A 25 -20.07 -10.39 40.51
N THR A 26 -20.71 -9.62 41.39
CA THR A 26 -20.01 -8.92 42.48
C THR A 26 -19.37 -9.91 43.45
N GLU A 27 -20.05 -11.01 43.79
CA GLU A 27 -19.49 -12.06 44.64
C GLU A 27 -18.34 -12.81 43.94
N GLN A 28 -18.46 -13.12 42.65
CA GLN A 28 -17.33 -13.68 41.87
C GLN A 28 -16.10 -12.74 41.84
N PHE A 29 -16.33 -11.42 41.72
CA PHE A 29 -15.22 -10.46 41.77
C PHE A 29 -14.60 -10.37 43.16
N LYS A 30 -15.38 -10.44 44.25
CA LYS A 30 -14.83 -10.51 45.61
C LYS A 30 -13.98 -11.77 45.81
N GLU A 31 -14.42 -12.90 45.28
CA GLU A 31 -13.68 -14.17 45.35
C GLU A 31 -12.36 -14.09 44.57
N LYS A 32 -12.34 -13.44 43.40
CA LYS A 32 -11.11 -13.15 42.61
C LYS A 32 -10.14 -12.18 43.29
N VAL A 33 -10.61 -11.30 44.16
CA VAL A 33 -9.73 -10.44 44.97
C VAL A 33 -9.03 -11.26 46.06
N ILE A 34 -9.67 -12.33 46.54
CA ILE A 34 -9.13 -13.21 47.59
C ILE A 34 -8.18 -14.26 47.01
N ASP A 35 -8.50 -14.83 45.84
CA ASP A 35 -7.64 -15.77 45.11
C ASP A 35 -7.35 -15.28 43.67
N PRO A 36 -6.14 -14.74 43.41
CA PRO A 36 -5.72 -14.29 42.08
C PRO A 36 -5.64 -15.41 41.02
N TYR A 37 -5.65 -16.69 41.42
CA TYR A 37 -5.49 -17.84 40.54
C TYR A 37 -6.79 -18.63 40.28
N ALA A 38 -7.93 -18.18 40.82
CA ALA A 38 -9.23 -18.78 40.54
C ALA A 38 -9.62 -18.59 39.05
N SER A 39 -9.39 -19.63 38.23
CA SER A 39 -9.79 -19.65 36.81
C SER A 39 -11.31 -19.73 36.69
N SER A 40 -11.93 -18.76 35.99
CA SER A 40 -13.37 -18.81 35.67
C SER A 40 -13.71 -20.14 34.96
N PRO A 41 -14.84 -20.81 35.26
CA PRO A 41 -15.50 -21.68 34.29
C PRO A 41 -16.22 -20.77 33.28
N GLU A 42 -15.45 -19.95 32.56
CA GLU A 42 -15.98 -19.33 31.35
C GLU A 42 -16.16 -20.47 30.37
N CYS A 43 -17.41 -20.90 30.19
CA CYS A 43 -17.78 -21.61 28.98
C CYS A 43 -17.26 -20.72 27.85
N SER A 44 -16.24 -21.19 27.13
CA SER A 44 -15.72 -20.52 25.94
C SER A 44 -16.94 -20.06 25.15
N PRO A 45 -17.05 -18.77 24.79
CA PRO A 45 -18.22 -18.26 24.08
C PRO A 45 -18.53 -19.24 22.95
N PRO A 46 -19.81 -19.61 22.73
CA PRO A 46 -20.17 -20.59 21.71
C PRO A 46 -19.40 -20.18 20.46
N VAL A 47 -18.55 -21.07 19.95
CA VAL A 47 -17.66 -20.79 18.82
C VAL A 47 -18.58 -20.22 17.76
N SER A 48 -18.55 -18.89 17.59
CA SER A 48 -19.28 -18.27 16.51
C SER A 48 -18.72 -18.94 15.27
N GLU A 49 -19.60 -19.29 14.33
CA GLU A 49 -19.17 -19.97 13.12
C GLU A 49 -18.31 -18.98 12.33
N TYR A 50 -17.02 -18.89 12.70
CA TYR A 50 -16.07 -18.00 12.10
C TYR A 50 -16.00 -18.43 10.65
N LYS A 51 -16.30 -17.48 9.75
CA LYS A 51 -16.23 -17.68 8.31
C LYS A 51 -14.88 -18.30 7.99
N SER A 52 -14.91 -19.58 7.62
CA SER A 52 -13.68 -20.34 7.44
C SER A 52 -12.89 -19.75 6.27
N ILE A 53 -11.73 -19.18 6.54
CA ILE A 53 -10.88 -18.58 5.52
C ILE A 53 -10.11 -19.72 4.84
N GLN A 54 -10.28 -19.85 3.52
CA GLN A 54 -9.58 -20.86 2.73
C GLN A 54 -8.18 -20.34 2.36
N LEU A 55 -7.17 -20.81 3.09
CA LEU A 55 -5.79 -20.33 2.99
C LEU A 55 -4.91 -21.51 2.58
N MET A 56 -4.35 -21.48 1.37
CA MET A 56 -3.19 -22.32 1.05
C MET A 56 -1.93 -21.55 1.46
N ILE A 57 -1.35 -21.89 2.61
CA ILE A 57 -0.28 -21.08 3.23
C ILE A 57 1.11 -21.47 2.71
N ASN A 58 1.31 -22.72 2.30
CA ASN A 58 2.67 -23.23 2.04
C ASN A 58 3.20 -23.14 0.60
N ASP A 59 2.41 -22.66 -0.38
CA ASP A 59 2.96 -22.45 -1.74
C ASP A 59 2.13 -21.45 -2.57
N ASN A 60 1.80 -20.30 -1.96
CA ASN A 60 0.83 -19.34 -2.50
C ASN A 60 1.15 -18.92 -3.94
N ARG A 61 2.44 -18.82 -4.31
CA ARG A 61 2.86 -18.45 -5.68
C ARG A 61 2.58 -19.54 -6.71
N LYS A 62 2.84 -20.83 -6.41
CA LYS A 62 2.58 -21.93 -7.35
C LYS A 62 1.09 -22.15 -7.54
N TYR A 63 0.32 -22.06 -6.46
CA TYR A 63 -1.13 -22.13 -6.56
C TYR A 63 -1.70 -20.97 -7.38
N ILE A 64 -1.21 -19.75 -7.21
CA ILE A 64 -1.65 -18.61 -8.02
C ILE A 64 -1.23 -18.75 -9.48
N ALA A 65 -0.05 -19.32 -9.76
CA ALA A 65 0.36 -19.64 -11.12
C ALA A 65 -0.52 -20.73 -11.76
N TRP A 66 -1.01 -21.69 -10.98
CA TRP A 66 -2.01 -22.64 -11.47
C TRP A 66 -3.37 -21.97 -11.68
N LEU A 67 -3.80 -21.17 -10.72
CA LEU A 67 -5.08 -20.47 -10.76
C LEU A 67 -5.13 -19.41 -11.88
N SER A 68 -3.98 -18.84 -12.28
CA SER A 68 -3.88 -17.99 -13.47
C SER A 68 -4.14 -18.78 -14.75
N LEU A 69 -3.64 -20.03 -14.83
CA LEU A 69 -3.89 -20.92 -15.96
C LEU A 69 -5.36 -21.36 -16.04
N VAL A 70 -6.00 -21.66 -14.90
CA VAL A 70 -7.46 -21.89 -14.82
C VAL A 70 -8.24 -20.64 -15.25
N THR A 71 -7.77 -19.46 -14.84
CA THR A 71 -8.36 -18.18 -15.22
C THR A 71 -8.22 -17.88 -16.71
N ILE A 72 -7.11 -18.26 -17.35
CA ILE A 72 -6.93 -18.16 -18.80
C ILE A 72 -7.93 -19.07 -19.52
N ALA A 73 -8.10 -20.32 -19.06
CA ALA A 73 -9.10 -21.23 -19.62
C ALA A 73 -10.54 -20.69 -19.44
N PHE A 74 -10.84 -20.08 -18.30
CA PHE A 74 -12.11 -19.38 -18.09
C PHE A 74 -12.29 -18.18 -19.03
N ASN A 75 -11.29 -17.33 -19.19
CA ASN A 75 -11.36 -16.20 -20.12
C ASN A 75 -11.53 -16.66 -21.57
N TYR A 76 -10.86 -17.75 -21.98
CA TYR A 76 -11.08 -18.35 -23.30
C TYR A 76 -12.56 -18.69 -23.51
N ASN A 77 -13.17 -19.44 -22.59
CA ASN A 77 -14.60 -19.77 -22.68
C ASN A 77 -15.48 -18.52 -22.64
N LEU A 78 -15.20 -17.57 -21.73
CA LEU A 78 -15.97 -16.35 -21.55
C LEU A 78 -16.04 -15.49 -22.82
N TRP A 79 -14.92 -15.35 -23.54
CA TRP A 79 -14.82 -14.51 -24.75
C TRP A 79 -15.23 -15.24 -26.03
N PHE A 80 -14.82 -16.50 -26.20
CA PHE A 80 -15.06 -17.19 -27.47
C PHE A 80 -16.44 -17.84 -27.56
N ILE A 81 -17.15 -18.10 -26.45
CA ILE A 81 -18.53 -18.61 -26.52
C ILE A 81 -19.47 -17.57 -27.16
N PRO A 82 -19.54 -16.29 -26.71
CA PRO A 82 -20.41 -15.29 -27.32
C PRO A 82 -20.09 -15.01 -28.79
N VAL A 83 -18.80 -14.89 -29.14
CA VAL A 83 -18.40 -14.65 -30.53
C VAL A 83 -18.76 -15.83 -31.43
N ARG A 84 -18.54 -17.07 -30.99
CA ARG A 84 -18.93 -18.23 -31.78
C ARG A 84 -20.45 -18.41 -31.82
N MET A 85 -21.21 -17.84 -30.89
CA MET A 85 -22.67 -17.83 -30.96
C MET A 85 -23.21 -16.79 -31.94
N ALA A 86 -22.54 -15.63 -32.07
CA ALA A 86 -23.00 -14.54 -32.91
C ALA A 86 -22.46 -14.60 -34.34
N PHE A 87 -21.17 -14.86 -34.52
CA PHE A 87 -20.50 -14.77 -35.82
C PHE A 87 -20.36 -16.15 -36.48
N PRO A 88 -20.35 -16.22 -37.83
CA PRO A 88 -20.25 -17.48 -38.58
C PRO A 88 -18.79 -17.98 -38.63
N TYR A 89 -18.20 -18.32 -37.47
CA TYR A 89 -16.84 -18.86 -37.36
C TYR A 89 -16.78 -20.40 -37.29
N HIS A 90 -17.78 -21.06 -37.87
CA HIS A 90 -17.94 -22.52 -37.85
C HIS A 90 -17.42 -23.18 -39.14
N ASP A 91 -16.44 -22.57 -39.80
CA ASP A 91 -15.86 -23.11 -41.03
C ASP A 91 -15.20 -24.47 -40.79
N PRO A 92 -15.31 -25.44 -41.72
CA PRO A 92 -14.73 -26.77 -41.57
C PRO A 92 -13.22 -26.78 -41.25
N GLU A 93 -12.49 -25.76 -41.69
CA GLU A 93 -11.05 -25.58 -41.42
C GLU A 93 -10.77 -25.08 -39.99
N ALA A 94 -11.67 -24.27 -39.41
CA ALA A 94 -11.53 -23.69 -38.08
C ALA A 94 -12.03 -24.61 -36.96
N VAL A 95 -12.99 -25.49 -37.27
CA VAL A 95 -13.61 -26.42 -36.31
C VAL A 95 -12.58 -27.30 -35.56
N PRO A 96 -11.57 -27.93 -36.21
CA PRO A 96 -10.56 -28.71 -35.50
C PRO A 96 -9.75 -27.90 -34.48
N LEU A 97 -9.44 -26.64 -34.80
CA LEU A 97 -8.73 -25.73 -33.89
C LEU A 97 -9.57 -25.43 -32.66
N TRP A 98 -10.87 -25.13 -32.85
CA TRP A 98 -11.79 -24.89 -31.74
C TRP A 98 -11.93 -26.09 -30.82
N PHE A 99 -12.07 -27.30 -31.38
CA PHE A 99 -12.11 -28.52 -30.59
C PHE A 99 -10.84 -28.72 -29.77
N THR A 100 -9.67 -28.47 -30.36
CA THR A 100 -8.38 -28.61 -29.67
C THR A 100 -8.29 -27.66 -28.47
N LEU A 101 -8.60 -26.37 -28.68
CA LEU A 101 -8.58 -25.36 -27.62
C LEU A 101 -9.62 -25.63 -26.53
N ASP A 102 -10.81 -26.07 -26.93
CA ASP A 102 -11.88 -26.41 -25.99
C ASP A 102 -11.50 -27.62 -25.11
N ILE A 103 -10.92 -28.67 -25.69
CA ILE A 103 -10.44 -29.86 -24.94
C ILE A 103 -9.32 -29.45 -23.96
N ILE A 104 -8.40 -28.59 -24.37
CA ILE A 104 -7.34 -28.08 -23.48
C ILE A 104 -7.97 -27.35 -22.28
N ALA A 105 -8.96 -26.48 -22.50
CA ALA A 105 -9.65 -25.77 -21.41
C ALA A 105 -10.39 -26.74 -20.47
N ASP A 106 -11.06 -27.75 -21.02
CA ASP A 106 -11.77 -28.77 -20.22
C ASP A 106 -10.79 -29.64 -19.39
N ILE A 107 -9.63 -30.02 -19.95
CA ILE A 107 -8.56 -30.75 -19.22
C ILE A 107 -8.07 -29.91 -18.02
N ILE A 108 -7.87 -28.61 -18.21
CA ILE A 108 -7.45 -27.69 -17.14
C ILE A 108 -8.47 -27.70 -16.00
N TYR A 109 -9.76 -27.64 -16.30
CA TYR A 109 -10.82 -27.68 -15.28
C TYR A 109 -10.84 -29.02 -14.53
N VAL A 110 -10.68 -30.13 -15.25
CA VAL A 110 -10.64 -31.47 -14.64
C VAL A 110 -9.45 -31.59 -13.68
N ILE A 111 -8.26 -31.14 -14.09
CA ILE A 111 -7.06 -31.14 -13.23
C ILE A 111 -7.29 -30.26 -11.99
N ASP A 112 -7.90 -29.09 -12.14
CA ASP A 112 -8.18 -28.19 -11.01
C ASP A 112 -9.08 -28.88 -9.96
N ILE A 113 -10.17 -29.49 -10.40
CA ILE A 113 -11.17 -30.15 -9.53
C ILE A 113 -10.59 -31.40 -8.85
N ILE A 114 -9.77 -32.19 -9.54
CA ILE A 114 -9.25 -33.45 -9.00
C ILE A 114 -8.01 -33.22 -8.14
N VAL A 115 -7.10 -32.34 -8.57
CA VAL A 115 -5.76 -32.20 -7.97
C VAL A 115 -5.70 -31.05 -6.99
N PHE A 116 -6.19 -29.86 -7.34
CA PHE A 116 -5.93 -28.64 -6.56
C PHE A 116 -7.01 -28.33 -5.55
N GLN A 117 -8.28 -28.27 -5.97
CA GLN A 117 -9.39 -27.91 -5.09
C GLN A 117 -9.51 -28.80 -3.82
N PRO A 118 -9.33 -30.13 -3.89
CA PRO A 118 -9.42 -31.01 -2.71
C PRO A 118 -8.18 -30.95 -1.80
N ARG A 119 -7.15 -30.17 -2.16
CA ARG A 119 -5.94 -29.96 -1.34
C ARG A 119 -5.92 -28.57 -0.69
N LEU A 120 -6.94 -27.75 -0.92
CA LEU A 120 -7.00 -26.40 -0.37
C LEU A 120 -7.27 -26.41 1.13
N GLN A 121 -6.27 -25.98 1.88
CA GLN A 121 -6.34 -25.83 3.33
C GLN A 121 -7.31 -24.70 3.72
N PHE A 122 -7.91 -24.82 4.90
CA PHE A 122 -8.78 -23.81 5.47
C PHE A 122 -8.52 -23.66 6.96
N CYS A 123 -8.79 -22.46 7.47
CA CYS A 123 -8.74 -22.16 8.89
C CYS A 123 -10.09 -22.46 9.54
N LYS A 124 -10.08 -23.17 10.68
CA LYS A 124 -11.26 -23.42 11.52
C LYS A 124 -10.86 -23.26 12.98
N GLY A 125 -11.51 -22.32 13.68
CA GLY A 125 -11.21 -22.06 15.10
C GLY A 125 -9.82 -21.46 15.35
N GLY A 126 -9.20 -20.82 14.35
CA GLY A 126 -7.83 -20.28 14.43
C GLY A 126 -6.76 -21.25 13.93
N ASP A 127 -7.06 -22.55 13.86
CA ASP A 127 -6.13 -23.57 13.39
C ASP A 127 -6.26 -23.86 11.89
N ILE A 128 -5.11 -24.04 11.24
CA ILE A 128 -5.04 -24.48 9.85
C ILE A 128 -5.21 -25.99 9.82
N ILE A 129 -6.28 -26.46 9.17
CA ILE A 129 -6.53 -27.88 9.04
C ILE A 129 -5.67 -28.45 7.90
N TYR A 130 -4.77 -29.37 8.23
CA TYR A 130 -3.89 -30.06 7.28
C TYR A 130 -4.42 -31.42 6.83
N ASP A 131 -5.41 -31.97 7.54
CA ASP A 131 -5.97 -33.29 7.25
C ASP A 131 -6.68 -33.30 5.88
N LYS A 132 -6.16 -34.12 4.97
CA LYS A 132 -6.64 -34.24 3.59
C LYS A 132 -8.09 -34.74 3.53
N ASP A 133 -8.50 -35.61 4.44
CA ASP A 133 -9.84 -36.21 4.38
C ASP A 133 -10.90 -35.22 4.88
N VAL A 134 -10.57 -34.42 5.89
CA VAL A 134 -11.40 -33.31 6.36
C VAL A 134 -11.53 -32.23 5.28
N ILE A 135 -10.43 -31.87 4.61
CA ILE A 135 -10.44 -30.90 3.50
C ILE A 135 -11.33 -31.38 2.35
N LYS A 136 -11.15 -32.63 1.89
CA LYS A 136 -11.96 -33.22 0.82
C LYS A 136 -13.44 -33.24 1.17
N LYS A 137 -13.79 -33.66 2.40
CA LYS A 137 -15.17 -33.71 2.88
C LYS A 137 -15.80 -32.32 2.86
N LYS A 138 -15.06 -31.30 3.29
CA LYS A 138 -15.51 -29.92 3.24
C LYS A 138 -15.73 -29.42 1.82
N TYR A 139 -14.77 -29.66 0.91
CA TYR A 139 -14.90 -29.26 -0.48
C TYR A 139 -16.13 -29.89 -1.14
N ARG A 140 -16.33 -31.20 -0.98
CA ARG A 140 -17.50 -31.93 -1.53
C ARG A 140 -18.84 -31.43 -1.00
N GLY A 141 -18.88 -30.89 0.21
CA GLY A 141 -20.09 -30.30 0.80
C GLY A 141 -20.31 -28.83 0.46
N SER A 142 -19.38 -28.19 -0.25
CA SER A 142 -19.46 -26.77 -0.62
C SER A 142 -20.24 -26.56 -1.92
N SER A 143 -20.96 -25.44 -2.03
CA SER A 143 -21.57 -24.97 -3.29
C SER A 143 -20.55 -24.88 -4.43
N ARG A 144 -19.29 -24.57 -4.10
CA ARG A 144 -18.19 -24.53 -5.06
C ARG A 144 -18.01 -25.83 -5.83
N PHE A 145 -18.12 -26.98 -5.15
CA PHE A 145 -18.01 -28.28 -5.82
C PHE A 145 -19.17 -28.52 -6.79
N GLN A 146 -20.37 -28.04 -6.48
CA GLN A 146 -21.52 -28.14 -7.39
C GLN A 146 -21.29 -27.32 -8.66
N ASN A 147 -20.81 -26.08 -8.53
CA ASN A 147 -20.46 -25.21 -9.65
C ASN A 147 -19.32 -25.81 -10.50
N ASP A 148 -18.30 -26.37 -9.84
CA ASP A 148 -17.18 -27.05 -10.47
C ASP A 148 -17.62 -28.27 -11.28
N VAL A 149 -18.46 -29.14 -10.72
CA VAL A 149 -18.98 -30.31 -11.44
C VAL A 149 -19.86 -29.90 -12.62
N LEU A 150 -20.74 -28.90 -12.43
CA LEU A 150 -21.59 -28.37 -13.49
C LEU A 150 -20.77 -27.81 -14.66
N SER A 151 -19.62 -27.18 -14.36
CA SER A 151 -18.74 -26.60 -15.37
C SER A 151 -18.05 -27.61 -16.29
N VAL A 152 -17.93 -28.88 -15.86
CA VAL A 152 -17.24 -29.96 -16.60
C VAL A 152 -18.23 -30.97 -17.21
N LEU A 153 -19.54 -30.79 -17.01
CA LEU A 153 -20.53 -31.68 -17.65
C LEU A 153 -20.33 -31.71 -19.17
N PRO A 154 -20.28 -32.90 -19.80
CA PRO A 154 -19.98 -33.07 -21.22
C PRO A 154 -21.22 -32.78 -22.08
N SER A 155 -21.77 -31.57 -21.97
CA SER A 155 -22.89 -31.10 -22.80
C SER A 155 -22.53 -31.03 -24.29
N ASP A 156 -21.24 -31.09 -24.64
CA ASP A 156 -20.76 -31.11 -26.02
C ASP A 156 -21.09 -32.41 -26.75
N LEU A 157 -21.43 -33.49 -26.02
CA LEU A 157 -21.93 -34.72 -26.64
C LEU A 157 -23.22 -34.47 -27.44
N LEU A 158 -23.94 -33.38 -27.15
CA LEU A 158 -25.09 -32.94 -27.93
C LEU A 158 -24.73 -32.51 -29.36
N TYR A 159 -23.45 -32.29 -29.67
CA TYR A 159 -23.00 -32.00 -31.04
C TYR A 159 -23.32 -33.13 -32.01
N PHE A 160 -23.33 -34.39 -31.55
CA PHE A 160 -23.68 -35.54 -32.39
C PHE A 160 -25.15 -35.52 -32.85
N LEU A 161 -26.04 -34.90 -32.08
CA LEU A 161 -27.48 -34.86 -32.38
C LEU A 161 -27.92 -33.56 -33.07
N PHE A 162 -27.34 -32.42 -32.67
CA PHE A 162 -27.81 -31.09 -33.07
C PHE A 162 -26.82 -30.29 -33.92
N GLY A 163 -25.68 -30.89 -34.27
CA GLY A 163 -24.58 -30.23 -34.96
C GLY A 163 -23.71 -29.36 -34.03
N PHE A 164 -22.62 -28.82 -34.58
CA PHE A 164 -21.67 -28.00 -33.83
C PHE A 164 -22.29 -26.64 -33.48
N LYS A 165 -22.75 -26.49 -32.23
CA LYS A 165 -23.37 -25.26 -31.70
C LYS A 165 -22.71 -24.85 -30.40
N SER A 166 -22.16 -23.64 -30.36
CA SER A 166 -21.43 -23.11 -29.20
C SER A 166 -22.28 -22.91 -27.94
N VAL A 167 -23.62 -22.86 -28.06
CA VAL A 167 -24.56 -22.72 -26.94
C VAL A 167 -24.41 -23.83 -25.90
N PHE A 168 -24.13 -25.06 -26.32
CA PHE A 168 -24.01 -26.19 -25.39
C PHE A 168 -22.81 -26.08 -24.46
N ARG A 169 -21.84 -25.20 -24.73
CA ARG A 169 -20.67 -24.94 -23.87
C ARG A 169 -20.89 -23.91 -22.77
N ILE A 170 -22.08 -23.30 -22.67
CA ILE A 170 -22.33 -22.23 -21.69
C ILE A 170 -22.16 -22.67 -20.23
N ASN A 171 -22.26 -23.98 -19.95
CA ASN A 171 -22.03 -24.54 -18.62
C ASN A 171 -20.61 -24.25 -18.09
N ARG A 172 -19.61 -24.06 -18.96
CA ARG A 172 -18.22 -23.74 -18.57
C ARG A 172 -18.11 -22.39 -17.85
N LEU A 173 -19.08 -21.49 -18.04
CA LEU A 173 -19.13 -20.20 -17.35
C LEU A 173 -19.41 -20.31 -15.84
N MET A 174 -19.85 -21.48 -15.36
CA MET A 174 -20.06 -21.73 -13.92
C MET A 174 -18.76 -21.71 -13.12
N LYS A 175 -17.59 -21.77 -13.78
CA LYS A 175 -16.26 -21.65 -13.16
C LYS A 175 -15.86 -20.21 -12.80
N SER A 176 -16.81 -19.26 -12.75
CA SER A 176 -16.54 -17.84 -12.50
C SER A 176 -15.89 -17.57 -11.13
N GLU A 177 -16.17 -18.39 -10.11
CA GLU A 177 -15.54 -18.29 -8.79
C GLU A 177 -14.01 -18.40 -8.84
N ALA A 178 -13.45 -19.17 -9.78
CA ALA A 178 -12.01 -19.30 -9.94
C ALA A 178 -11.36 -17.98 -10.39
N PHE A 179 -12.03 -17.22 -11.26
CA PHE A 179 -11.57 -15.90 -11.70
C PHE A 179 -11.59 -14.88 -10.55
N PHE A 180 -12.66 -14.86 -9.75
CA PHE A 180 -12.74 -13.96 -8.61
C PHE A 180 -11.70 -14.30 -7.54
N GLU A 181 -11.52 -15.59 -7.23
CA GLU A 181 -10.48 -16.03 -6.31
C GLU A 181 -9.08 -15.66 -6.83
N PHE A 182 -8.81 -15.85 -8.13
CA PHE A 182 -7.56 -15.43 -8.74
C PHE A 182 -7.33 -13.93 -8.58
N SER A 183 -8.34 -13.13 -8.92
CA SER A 183 -8.30 -11.69 -8.82
C SER A 183 -7.98 -11.23 -7.40
N ASP A 184 -8.66 -11.77 -6.39
CA ASP A 184 -8.47 -11.37 -4.99
C ASP A 184 -7.07 -11.75 -4.48
N ARG A 185 -6.59 -12.95 -4.85
CA ARG A 185 -5.24 -13.41 -4.47
C ARG A 185 -4.15 -12.61 -5.17
N LEU A 186 -4.34 -12.29 -6.45
CA LEU A 186 -3.39 -11.48 -7.21
C LEU A 186 -3.33 -10.06 -6.64
N GLU A 187 -4.49 -9.47 -6.31
CA GLU A 187 -4.57 -8.16 -5.67
C GLU A 187 -3.82 -8.12 -4.33
N GLY A 188 -3.92 -9.17 -3.52
CA GLY A 188 -3.24 -9.26 -2.22
C GLY A 188 -1.71 -9.43 -2.28
N ILE A 189 -1.14 -9.85 -3.41
CA ILE A 189 0.31 -10.07 -3.56
C ILE A 189 1.00 -8.93 -4.34
N MET A 190 0.25 -8.23 -5.18
CA MET A 190 0.78 -7.09 -5.93
C MET A 190 1.15 -5.95 -4.97
N THR A 191 2.41 -5.47 -5.07
CA THR A 191 2.88 -4.30 -4.28
C THR A 191 2.04 -3.05 -4.51
N LYS A 192 1.45 -2.94 -5.70
CA LYS A 192 0.56 -1.87 -6.12
C LYS A 192 -0.80 -2.44 -6.54
N ALA A 193 -1.64 -2.76 -5.57
CA ALA A 193 -2.98 -3.34 -5.79
C ALA A 193 -3.84 -2.54 -6.78
N TYR A 194 -3.70 -1.21 -6.80
CA TYR A 194 -4.46 -0.34 -7.71
C TYR A 194 -4.24 -0.66 -9.20
N ILE A 195 -3.05 -1.15 -9.60
CA ILE A 195 -2.75 -1.50 -10.99
C ILE A 195 -3.67 -2.62 -11.46
N TRP A 196 -3.84 -3.66 -10.62
CA TRP A 196 -4.73 -4.76 -10.93
C TRP A 196 -6.19 -4.32 -11.02
N ARG A 197 -6.63 -3.42 -10.12
CA ARG A 197 -7.98 -2.84 -10.18
C ARG A 197 -8.24 -2.14 -11.51
N VAL A 198 -7.30 -1.33 -12.00
CA VAL A 198 -7.41 -0.67 -13.33
C VAL A 198 -7.54 -1.71 -14.43
N ILE A 199 -6.64 -2.71 -14.47
CA ILE A 199 -6.66 -3.76 -15.51
C ILE A 199 -7.98 -4.52 -15.50
N ARG A 200 -8.48 -4.91 -14.32
CA ARG A 200 -9.76 -5.61 -14.16
C ARG A 200 -10.93 -4.78 -14.67
N THR A 201 -11.00 -3.50 -14.29
CA THR A 201 -12.07 -2.58 -14.74
C THR A 201 -12.03 -2.34 -16.26
N ILE A 202 -10.84 -2.18 -16.85
CA ILE A 202 -10.68 -2.10 -18.32
C ILE A 202 -11.11 -3.40 -18.99
N GLY A 203 -10.75 -4.55 -18.43
CA GLY A 203 -11.16 -5.86 -18.93
C GLY A 203 -12.68 -6.03 -18.96
N TYR A 204 -13.38 -5.59 -17.91
CA TYR A 204 -14.84 -5.58 -17.89
C TYR A 204 -15.45 -4.68 -18.95
N LEU A 205 -14.90 -3.47 -19.16
CA LEU A 205 -15.33 -2.58 -20.25
C LEU A 205 -15.15 -3.27 -21.62
N MET A 206 -13.97 -3.83 -21.89
CA MET A 206 -13.71 -4.49 -23.17
C MET A 206 -14.64 -5.69 -23.39
N PHE A 207 -14.97 -6.43 -22.33
CA PHE A 207 -15.89 -7.55 -22.43
C PHE A 207 -17.34 -7.11 -22.69
N ILE A 208 -17.82 -6.03 -22.04
CA ILE A 208 -19.16 -5.47 -22.32
C ILE A 208 -19.24 -4.96 -23.77
N LEU A 209 -18.19 -4.28 -24.26
CA LEU A 209 -18.07 -3.87 -25.66
C LEU A 209 -18.13 -5.06 -26.61
N HIS A 210 -17.44 -6.15 -26.28
CA HIS A 210 -17.46 -7.39 -27.03
C HIS A 210 -18.86 -8.03 -27.07
N LEU A 211 -19.56 -8.10 -25.93
CA LEU A 211 -20.95 -8.59 -25.89
C LEU A 211 -21.88 -7.72 -26.74
N ASN A 212 -21.72 -6.40 -26.66
CA ASN A 212 -22.52 -5.48 -27.46
C ASN A 212 -22.25 -5.64 -28.97
N ALA A 213 -21.00 -5.86 -29.36
CA ALA A 213 -20.63 -6.16 -30.75
C ALA A 213 -21.30 -7.45 -31.26
N CYS A 214 -21.33 -8.50 -30.42
CA CYS A 214 -22.01 -9.75 -30.73
C CYS A 214 -23.52 -9.53 -30.90
N LEU A 215 -24.16 -8.80 -29.97
CA LEU A 215 -25.58 -8.47 -30.04
C LEU A 215 -25.93 -7.65 -31.28
N TYR A 216 -25.08 -6.67 -31.64
CA TYR A 216 -25.28 -5.84 -32.84
C TYR A 216 -25.14 -6.65 -34.14
N TYR A 217 -24.23 -7.63 -34.20
CA TYR A 217 -24.14 -8.52 -35.35
C TYR A 217 -25.40 -9.37 -35.51
N VAL A 218 -25.89 -9.98 -34.42
CA VAL A 218 -27.14 -10.76 -34.43
C VAL A 218 -28.33 -9.89 -34.82
N ALA A 219 -28.40 -8.65 -34.32
CA ALA A 219 -29.43 -7.69 -34.73
C ALA A 219 -29.33 -7.32 -36.22
N SER A 220 -28.12 -7.19 -36.75
CA SER A 220 -27.87 -6.92 -38.17
C SER A 220 -28.27 -8.11 -39.05
N GLU A 221 -27.99 -9.33 -38.61
CA GLU A 221 -28.40 -10.55 -39.31
C GLU A 221 -29.92 -10.72 -39.31
N TYR A 222 -30.58 -10.48 -38.17
CA TYR A 222 -32.05 -10.54 -38.04
C TYR A 222 -32.76 -9.58 -39.01
N GLN A 223 -32.28 -8.34 -39.11
CA GLN A 223 -32.80 -7.36 -40.06
C GLN A 223 -32.43 -7.72 -41.52
N GLY A 224 -31.23 -8.27 -41.70
CA GLY A 224 -30.62 -8.65 -42.97
C GLY A 224 -29.40 -7.79 -43.28
N ILE A 225 -28.26 -8.45 -43.44
CA ILE A 225 -26.95 -7.81 -43.69
C ILE A 225 -27.01 -6.93 -44.94
N GLY A 226 -26.55 -5.69 -44.82
CA GLY A 226 -26.46 -4.72 -45.92
C GLY A 226 -27.78 -4.13 -46.42
N LYS A 227 -28.93 -4.44 -45.80
CA LYS A 227 -30.23 -3.88 -46.24
C LYS A 227 -30.42 -2.40 -45.89
N THR A 228 -29.92 -1.97 -44.73
CA THR A 228 -29.99 -0.57 -44.27
C THR A 228 -28.58 -0.02 -44.06
N LYS A 229 -28.46 1.31 -43.95
CA LYS A 229 -27.17 1.95 -43.62
C LYS A 229 -26.73 1.70 -42.18
N TRP A 230 -27.66 1.33 -41.30
CA TRP A 230 -27.41 1.08 -39.88
C TRP A 230 -26.84 -0.31 -39.62
N VAL A 231 -27.29 -1.33 -40.34
CA VAL A 231 -26.80 -2.71 -40.17
C VAL A 231 -25.38 -2.89 -40.70
N TYR A 232 -24.70 -3.95 -40.24
CA TYR A 232 -23.43 -4.35 -40.83
C TYR A 232 -23.58 -4.59 -42.35
N SER A 233 -22.69 -3.99 -43.15
CA SER A 233 -22.77 -3.97 -44.61
C SER A 233 -22.24 -5.22 -45.32
N GLY A 234 -21.74 -6.22 -44.59
CA GLY A 234 -21.19 -7.45 -45.18
C GLY A 234 -19.77 -7.31 -45.74
N GLN A 235 -19.18 -6.12 -45.72
CA GLN A 235 -17.85 -5.87 -46.24
C GLN A 235 -16.80 -5.87 -45.13
N GLY A 236 -15.58 -6.34 -45.41
CA GLY A 236 -14.47 -6.42 -44.44
C GLY A 236 -14.74 -7.35 -43.25
N SER A 237 -13.93 -7.26 -42.18
CA SER A 237 -14.11 -8.11 -41.00
C SER A 237 -15.38 -7.75 -40.22
N ALA A 238 -16.31 -8.71 -40.13
CA ALA A 238 -17.58 -8.56 -39.41
C ALA A 238 -17.37 -8.16 -37.95
N TYR A 239 -16.48 -8.86 -37.24
CA TYR A 239 -16.18 -8.58 -35.85
C TYR A 239 -15.63 -7.17 -35.64
N LEU A 240 -14.62 -6.76 -36.42
CA LEU A 240 -14.00 -5.44 -36.25
C LEU A 240 -14.98 -4.30 -36.50
N ARG A 241 -15.86 -4.42 -37.51
CA ARG A 241 -16.87 -3.39 -37.78
C ARG A 241 -17.97 -3.34 -36.71
N CYS A 242 -18.42 -4.49 -36.23
CA CYS A 242 -19.40 -4.56 -35.13
C CYS A 242 -18.81 -4.06 -33.81
N TYR A 243 -17.53 -4.35 -33.55
CA TYR A 243 -16.81 -3.84 -32.39
C TYR A 243 -16.61 -2.33 -32.46
N TYR A 244 -16.28 -1.79 -33.63
CA TYR A 244 -16.22 -0.35 -33.86
C TYR A 244 -17.58 0.34 -33.59
N PHE A 245 -18.67 -0.27 -34.04
CA PHE A 245 -20.03 0.20 -33.73
C PHE A 245 -20.31 0.16 -32.20
N ALA A 246 -19.98 -0.94 -31.54
CA ALA A 246 -20.15 -1.10 -30.08
C ALA A 246 -19.36 -0.05 -29.28
N VAL A 247 -18.12 0.22 -29.66
CA VAL A 247 -17.28 1.28 -29.06
C VAL A 247 -17.97 2.63 -29.17
N ARG A 248 -18.44 2.99 -30.37
CA ARG A 248 -19.08 4.29 -30.61
C ARG A 248 -20.41 4.46 -29.90
N THR A 249 -21.18 3.38 -29.75
CA THR A 249 -22.45 3.39 -29.01
C THR A 249 -22.24 3.46 -27.51
N LEU A 250 -21.43 2.58 -26.93
CA LEU A 250 -21.28 2.48 -25.47
C LEU A 250 -20.45 3.61 -24.86
N ILE A 251 -19.48 4.15 -25.60
CA ILE A 251 -18.67 5.30 -25.15
C ILE A 251 -19.27 6.63 -25.63
N ASN A 252 -20.41 6.59 -26.34
CA ASN A 252 -21.13 7.76 -26.86
C ASN A 252 -20.28 8.65 -27.81
N ILE A 253 -19.37 8.03 -28.57
CA ILE A 253 -18.62 8.70 -29.65
C ILE A 253 -19.54 8.73 -30.87
N GLY A 254 -20.26 9.84 -31.06
CA GLY A 254 -21.31 10.01 -32.09
C GLY A 254 -20.86 9.78 -33.54
N GLY A 255 -21.75 10.06 -34.50
CA GLY A 255 -21.52 9.88 -35.94
C GLY A 255 -21.83 8.47 -36.47
N LEU A 256 -22.70 7.74 -35.78
CA LEU A 256 -23.26 6.48 -36.25
C LEU A 256 -24.33 6.75 -37.33
N PRO A 257 -24.56 5.79 -38.26
CA PRO A 257 -25.65 5.92 -39.22
C PRO A 257 -27.00 6.05 -38.50
N GLU A 258 -27.88 6.89 -39.04
CA GLU A 258 -29.22 7.09 -38.46
C GLU A 258 -30.05 5.80 -38.57
N PRO A 259 -30.64 5.30 -37.47
CA PRO A 259 -31.57 4.18 -37.50
C PRO A 259 -32.89 4.62 -38.14
N HIS A 260 -33.43 3.82 -39.05
CA HIS A 260 -34.66 4.15 -39.78
C HIS A 260 -35.85 3.30 -39.35
N THR A 261 -35.62 2.04 -39.00
CA THR A 261 -36.70 1.14 -38.58
C THR A 261 -36.96 1.24 -37.08
N VAL A 262 -38.18 0.89 -36.65
CA VAL A 262 -38.55 0.87 -35.22
C VAL A 262 -37.61 -0.04 -34.41
N PHE A 263 -37.19 -1.17 -34.97
CA PHE A 263 -36.24 -2.08 -34.34
C PHE A 263 -34.85 -1.43 -34.16
N GLU A 264 -34.32 -0.79 -35.20
CA GLU A 264 -33.02 -0.09 -35.12
C GLU A 264 -33.07 1.06 -34.12
N ILE A 265 -34.16 1.84 -34.10
CA ILE A 265 -34.34 2.96 -33.18
C ILE A 265 -34.39 2.46 -31.74
N THR A 266 -35.19 1.43 -31.46
CA THR A 266 -35.32 0.87 -30.10
C THR A 266 -34.02 0.23 -29.62
N PHE A 267 -33.33 -0.52 -30.47
CA PHE A 267 -32.01 -1.10 -30.15
C PHE A 267 -30.95 -0.01 -29.89
N GLN A 268 -30.88 1.01 -30.75
CA GLN A 268 -29.95 2.12 -30.61
C GLN A 268 -30.23 2.93 -29.34
N LEU A 269 -31.50 3.19 -29.03
CA LEU A 269 -31.92 3.88 -27.82
C LEU A 269 -31.51 3.09 -26.56
N ALA A 270 -31.79 1.79 -26.53
CA ALA A 270 -31.39 0.92 -25.43
C ALA A 270 -29.87 0.90 -25.24
N ASN A 271 -29.09 0.84 -26.33
CA ASN A 271 -27.64 0.89 -26.28
C ASN A 271 -27.11 2.21 -25.73
N PHE A 272 -27.70 3.36 -26.08
CA PHE A 272 -27.29 4.64 -25.50
C PHE A 272 -27.57 4.70 -24.01
N PHE A 273 -28.74 4.22 -23.55
CA PHE A 273 -29.01 4.14 -22.12
C PHE A 273 -27.99 3.26 -21.39
N VAL A 274 -27.76 2.03 -21.87
CA VAL A 274 -26.75 1.12 -21.29
C VAL A 274 -25.35 1.75 -21.34
N GLY A 275 -24.99 2.38 -22.45
CA GLY A 275 -23.71 3.07 -22.65
C GLY A 275 -23.46 4.16 -21.61
N VAL A 276 -24.44 5.04 -21.38
CA VAL A 276 -24.34 6.08 -20.35
C VAL A 276 -24.11 5.46 -18.97
N PHE A 277 -24.88 4.44 -18.57
CA PHE A 277 -24.69 3.78 -17.26
C PHE A 277 -23.31 3.12 -17.11
N VAL A 278 -22.86 2.38 -18.14
CA VAL A 278 -21.57 1.70 -18.13
C VAL A 278 -20.43 2.72 -18.08
N PHE A 279 -20.47 3.74 -18.93
CA PHE A 279 -19.43 4.77 -18.99
C PHE A 279 -19.36 5.59 -17.69
N SER A 280 -20.50 6.02 -17.13
CA SER A 280 -20.54 6.72 -15.85
C SER A 280 -19.98 5.86 -14.70
N SER A 281 -20.31 4.57 -14.66
CA SER A 281 -19.80 3.64 -13.64
C SER A 281 -18.28 3.46 -13.73
N LEU A 282 -17.74 3.41 -14.95
CA LEU A 282 -16.29 3.29 -15.20
C LEU A 282 -15.53 4.54 -14.74
N ILE A 283 -16.04 5.74 -15.05
CA ILE A 283 -15.45 6.99 -14.56
C ILE A 283 -15.42 7.01 -13.03
N GLY A 284 -16.51 6.58 -12.38
CA GLY A 284 -16.58 6.49 -10.92
C GLY A 284 -15.50 5.57 -10.33
N GLN A 285 -15.38 4.35 -10.86
CA GLN A 285 -14.35 3.39 -10.41
C GLN A 285 -12.93 3.90 -10.66
N MET A 286 -12.66 4.51 -11.82
CA MET A 286 -11.34 5.05 -12.12
C MET A 286 -10.94 6.16 -11.15
N ARG A 287 -11.88 7.04 -10.79
CA ARG A 287 -11.65 8.07 -9.76
C ARG A 287 -11.25 7.44 -8.42
N ASP A 288 -11.97 6.43 -7.98
CA ASP A 288 -11.71 5.78 -6.68
C ASP A 288 -10.35 5.07 -6.68
N VAL A 289 -9.96 4.44 -7.80
CA VAL A 289 -8.65 3.81 -7.96
C VAL A 289 -7.52 4.84 -7.97
N ILE A 290 -7.69 5.97 -8.68
CA ILE A 290 -6.72 7.07 -8.68
C ILE A 290 -6.58 7.66 -7.29
N GLY A 291 -7.69 7.89 -6.59
CA GLY A 291 -7.69 8.41 -5.22
C GLY A 291 -6.94 7.50 -4.25
N ALA A 292 -7.11 6.18 -4.37
CA ALA A 292 -6.34 5.22 -3.57
C ALA A 292 -4.84 5.23 -3.93
N ALA A 293 -4.50 5.36 -5.22
CA ALA A 293 -3.12 5.35 -5.69
C ALA A 293 -2.32 6.60 -5.24
N THR A 294 -2.97 7.75 -5.10
CA THR A 294 -2.34 9.01 -4.69
C THR A 294 -2.65 9.40 -3.23
N ALA A 295 -3.20 8.49 -2.43
CA ALA A 295 -3.67 8.78 -1.07
C ALA A 295 -2.57 9.38 -0.18
N SER A 296 -1.40 8.73 -0.08
CA SER A 296 -0.29 9.22 0.75
C SER A 296 0.26 10.56 0.28
N GLN A 297 0.37 10.76 -1.04
CA GLN A 297 0.85 12.04 -1.59
C GLN A 297 -0.16 13.17 -1.37
N THR A 298 -1.45 12.86 -1.47
CA THR A 298 -2.55 13.79 -1.21
C THR A 298 -2.57 14.19 0.26
N TYR A 299 -2.42 13.22 1.18
CA TYR A 299 -2.30 13.48 2.61
C TYR A 299 -1.10 14.38 2.94
N PHE A 300 0.07 14.08 2.38
CA PHE A 300 1.27 14.90 2.55
C PHE A 300 1.05 16.35 2.07
N ARG A 301 0.51 16.53 0.86
CA ARG A 301 0.23 17.86 0.30
C ARG A 301 -0.77 18.62 1.16
N ALA A 302 -1.84 17.95 1.59
CA ALA A 302 -2.85 18.54 2.47
C ALA A 302 -2.24 19.02 3.81
N SER A 303 -1.36 18.22 4.43
CA SER A 303 -0.67 18.62 5.67
C SER A 303 0.27 19.82 5.45
N MET A 304 1.02 19.83 4.35
CA MET A 304 1.89 20.96 4.01
C MET A 304 1.07 22.23 3.76
N ASP A 305 -0.02 22.13 2.98
CA ASP A 305 -0.87 23.26 2.63
C ASP A 305 -1.55 23.84 3.87
N ALA A 306 -2.07 23.00 4.78
CA ALA A 306 -2.64 23.43 6.05
C ALA A 306 -1.60 24.16 6.93
N CYS A 307 -0.36 23.68 6.97
CA CYS A 307 0.72 24.33 7.71
C CYS A 307 1.09 25.69 7.09
N VAL A 308 1.14 25.77 5.76
CA VAL A 308 1.39 27.03 5.05
C VAL A 308 0.26 28.03 5.27
N GLU A 309 -1.00 27.58 5.20
CA GLU A 309 -2.18 28.39 5.48
C GLU A 309 -2.15 28.96 6.91
N TYR A 310 -1.79 28.14 7.90
CA TYR A 310 -1.59 28.58 9.28
C TYR A 310 -0.50 29.67 9.38
N MET A 311 0.63 29.51 8.69
CA MET A 311 1.71 30.51 8.71
C MET A 311 1.30 31.83 8.02
N VAL A 312 0.52 31.74 6.94
CA VAL A 312 0.03 32.91 6.21
C VAL A 312 -0.98 33.68 7.06
N SER A 313 -1.94 33.00 7.68
CA SER A 313 -2.95 33.63 8.56
C SER A 313 -2.31 34.29 9.79
N ASN A 314 -1.23 33.70 10.32
CA ASN A 314 -0.46 34.27 11.44
C ASN A 314 0.66 35.24 11.00
N HIS A 315 0.70 35.68 9.74
CA HIS A 315 1.62 36.70 9.23
C HIS A 315 3.12 36.35 9.43
N ILE A 316 3.45 35.06 9.40
CA ILE A 316 4.83 34.58 9.56
C ILE A 316 5.66 34.99 8.33
N PRO A 317 6.92 35.47 8.49
CA PRO A 317 7.76 35.88 7.36
C PRO A 317 7.97 34.79 6.30
N ARG A 318 8.00 35.18 5.02
CA ARG A 318 8.21 34.26 3.88
C ARG A 318 9.46 33.38 4.02
N LEU A 319 10.50 33.88 4.67
CA LEU A 319 11.73 33.11 4.93
C LEU A 319 11.45 31.82 5.73
N VAL A 320 10.61 31.90 6.76
CA VAL A 320 10.23 30.74 7.58
C VAL A 320 9.29 29.82 6.80
N GLN A 321 8.34 30.40 6.04
CA GLN A 321 7.43 29.61 5.20
C GLN A 321 8.18 28.78 4.15
N THR A 322 9.16 29.37 3.46
CA THR A 322 10.01 28.65 2.50
C THR A 322 10.81 27.55 3.19
N ARG A 323 11.36 27.82 4.39
CA ARG A 323 12.10 26.82 5.16
C ARG A 323 11.22 25.62 5.53
N VAL A 324 10.00 25.85 6.03
CA VAL A 324 9.05 24.79 6.35
C VAL A 324 8.67 23.99 5.12
N ARG A 325 8.41 24.65 3.97
CA ARG A 325 8.14 23.96 2.70
C ARG A 325 9.31 23.08 2.25
N THR A 326 10.55 23.58 2.38
CA THR A 326 11.76 22.79 2.08
C THR A 326 11.88 21.56 2.98
N TRP A 327 11.55 21.70 4.28
CA TRP A 327 11.52 20.57 5.20
C TRP A 327 10.48 19.53 4.77
N TYR A 328 9.23 19.92 4.51
CA TYR A 328 8.19 19.01 4.04
C TYR A 328 8.63 18.26 2.77
N ASN A 329 9.08 18.98 1.74
CA ASN A 329 9.50 18.37 0.48
C ASN A 329 10.65 17.37 0.66
N TYR A 330 11.69 17.74 1.42
CA TYR A 330 12.81 16.85 1.65
C TYR A 330 12.42 15.63 2.52
N THR A 331 11.57 15.80 3.53
CA THR A 331 11.05 14.69 4.33
C THR A 331 10.28 13.71 3.45
N TRP A 332 9.43 14.20 2.53
CA TRP A 332 8.74 13.35 1.56
C TRP A 332 9.69 12.64 0.61
N ASP A 333 10.64 13.35 0.01
CA ASP A 333 11.60 12.76 -0.94
C ASP A 333 12.53 11.74 -0.27
N SER A 334 12.81 11.88 1.03
CA SER A 334 13.72 11.00 1.77
C SER A 334 13.03 9.83 2.48
N GLN A 335 11.79 10.00 2.96
CA GLN A 335 11.08 9.00 3.77
C GLN A 335 9.79 8.48 3.12
N GLY A 336 9.17 9.24 2.21
CA GLY A 336 7.88 8.90 1.60
C GLY A 336 6.67 8.96 2.55
N MET A 337 6.87 9.43 3.79
CA MET A 337 5.86 9.59 4.82
C MET A 337 6.26 10.70 5.80
N LEU A 338 5.30 11.22 6.57
CA LEU A 338 5.54 12.26 7.58
C LEU A 338 5.83 11.66 8.97
N ASP A 339 5.13 10.59 9.34
CA ASP A 339 5.32 9.90 10.62
C ASP A 339 5.33 8.38 10.41
N GLU A 340 6.45 7.75 10.74
CA GLU A 340 6.61 6.29 10.71
C GLU A 340 5.92 5.63 11.91
N SER A 341 5.76 6.36 13.02
CA SER A 341 5.21 5.85 14.28
C SER A 341 3.73 5.49 14.12
N GLU A 342 2.96 6.34 13.44
CA GLU A 342 1.54 6.12 13.15
C GLU A 342 1.29 4.80 12.41
N LEU A 343 2.19 4.42 11.49
CA LEU A 343 2.12 3.15 10.76
C LEU A 343 2.44 1.95 11.67
N LEU A 344 3.48 2.07 12.49
CA LEU A 344 3.98 0.96 13.31
C LEU A 344 3.12 0.70 14.55
N GLU A 345 2.42 1.71 15.09
CA GLU A 345 1.54 1.58 16.26
C GLU A 345 0.29 0.74 16.00
N GLN A 346 -0.13 0.60 14.73
CA GLN A 346 -1.26 -0.24 14.35
C GLN A 346 -0.96 -1.74 14.44
N MET A 347 0.32 -2.12 14.54
CA MET A 347 0.75 -3.52 14.54
C MET A 347 0.98 -4.04 15.97
N PRO A 348 0.76 -5.35 16.22
CA PRO A 348 1.17 -5.98 17.46
C PRO A 348 2.68 -5.85 17.71
N LEU A 349 3.06 -5.76 18.99
CA LEU A 349 4.45 -5.54 19.42
C LEU A 349 5.45 -6.50 18.75
N VAL A 350 5.09 -7.79 18.62
CA VAL A 350 5.96 -8.81 18.03
C VAL A 350 6.33 -8.47 16.59
N MET A 351 5.34 -8.05 15.77
CA MET A 351 5.57 -7.70 14.37
C MET A 351 6.38 -6.41 14.23
N ARG A 352 6.04 -5.39 15.03
CA ARG A 352 6.79 -4.12 15.05
C ARG A 352 8.25 -4.34 15.46
N THR A 353 8.50 -5.22 16.42
CA THR A 353 9.85 -5.57 16.87
C THR A 353 10.65 -6.24 15.77
N ALA A 354 10.05 -7.20 15.05
CA ALA A 354 10.70 -7.86 13.92
C ALA A 354 11.09 -6.86 12.81
N ILE A 355 10.20 -5.94 12.46
CA ILE A 355 10.48 -4.87 11.48
C ILE A 355 11.63 -3.98 11.97
N ALA A 356 11.59 -3.53 13.22
CA ALA A 356 12.63 -2.67 13.78
C ALA A 356 14.02 -3.34 13.77
N VAL A 357 14.06 -4.63 14.11
CA VAL A 357 15.27 -5.47 14.08
C VAL A 357 15.85 -5.54 12.66
N ASP A 358 15.01 -5.87 11.67
CA ASP A 358 15.47 -6.05 10.29
C ASP A 358 15.96 -4.75 9.65
N ILE A 359 15.34 -3.60 9.98
CA ILE A 359 15.73 -2.31 9.40
C ILE A 359 17.03 -1.78 10.03
N ASN A 360 17.15 -1.82 11.36
CA ASN A 360 18.13 -0.99 12.06
C ASN A 360 19.14 -1.76 12.94
N LEU A 361 18.91 -3.03 13.31
CA LEU A 361 19.77 -3.72 14.29
C LEU A 361 21.23 -3.81 13.82
N ALA A 362 21.46 -4.15 12.55
CA ALA A 362 22.80 -4.26 11.97
C ALA A 362 23.56 -2.92 11.99
N THR A 363 22.85 -1.80 11.83
CA THR A 363 23.44 -0.46 11.92
C THR A 363 23.81 -0.15 13.37
N PHE A 364 22.93 -0.46 14.32
CA PHE A 364 23.13 -0.18 15.74
C PHE A 364 24.27 -0.99 16.37
N GLN A 365 24.44 -2.25 15.96
CA GLN A 365 25.55 -3.10 16.43
C GLN A 365 26.92 -2.58 16.00
N LYS A 366 27.02 -1.88 14.86
CA LYS A 366 28.27 -1.30 14.35
C LYS A 366 28.69 -0.04 15.12
N ILE A 367 27.76 0.63 15.79
CA ILE A 367 28.01 1.87 16.51
C ILE A 367 28.94 1.61 17.69
N ASP A 368 30.06 2.35 17.74
CA ASP A 368 31.11 2.17 18.76
C ASP A 368 30.61 2.34 20.19
N LEU A 369 29.59 3.17 20.42
CA LEU A 369 28.97 3.34 21.72
C LEU A 369 28.30 2.05 22.21
N PHE A 370 27.61 1.32 21.33
CA PHE A 370 26.79 0.16 21.68
C PHE A 370 27.53 -1.19 21.60
N LYS A 371 28.74 -1.24 21.05
CA LYS A 371 29.57 -2.47 21.02
C LYS A 371 29.70 -3.16 22.39
N GLY A 372 29.31 -4.42 22.51
CA GLY A 372 29.40 -5.17 23.77
C GLY A 372 28.31 -4.84 24.79
N CYS A 373 27.24 -4.14 24.37
CA CYS A 373 25.96 -4.17 25.08
C CYS A 373 25.16 -5.40 24.62
N ASP A 374 24.20 -5.81 25.43
CA ASP A 374 23.28 -6.89 25.08
C ASP A 374 22.40 -6.53 23.85
N ASN A 375 22.15 -7.52 23.00
CA ASN A 375 21.33 -7.34 21.80
C ASN A 375 19.88 -7.03 22.16
N GLN A 376 19.32 -7.64 23.21
CA GLN A 376 17.93 -7.37 23.63
C GLN A 376 17.72 -5.91 24.04
N MET A 377 18.70 -5.32 24.75
CA MET A 377 18.69 -3.89 25.05
C MET A 377 18.64 -3.03 23.78
N LEU A 378 19.36 -3.41 22.71
CA LEU A 378 19.33 -2.68 21.44
C LEU A 378 17.96 -2.79 20.77
N VAL A 379 17.33 -3.97 20.81
CA VAL A 379 15.98 -4.17 20.28
C VAL A 379 14.97 -3.28 21.02
N ASP A 380 15.01 -3.25 22.36
CA ASP A 380 14.14 -2.39 23.17
C ASP A 380 14.38 -0.89 22.89
N MET A 381 15.63 -0.51 22.62
CA MET A 381 15.96 0.86 22.20
C MET A 381 15.36 1.19 20.84
N LEU A 382 15.47 0.30 19.84
CA LEU A 382 14.97 0.53 18.49
C LEU A 382 13.48 0.86 18.45
N LEU A 383 12.69 0.26 19.34
CA LEU A 383 11.25 0.49 19.46
C LEU A 383 10.88 1.89 19.99
N ARG A 384 11.83 2.61 20.61
CA ARG A 384 11.61 3.95 21.20
C ARG A 384 12.30 5.06 20.42
N LEU A 385 12.91 4.75 19.28
CA LEU A 385 13.59 5.77 18.46
C LEU A 385 12.59 6.55 17.63
N LYS A 386 12.82 7.86 17.55
CA LYS A 386 12.09 8.77 16.65
C LYS A 386 13.01 9.22 15.54
N SER A 387 12.56 9.17 14.29
CA SER A 387 13.31 9.68 13.14
C SER A 387 12.98 11.15 12.93
N ILE A 388 13.99 12.04 12.95
CA ILE A 388 13.82 13.49 12.72
C ILE A 388 14.78 13.96 11.64
N VAL A 389 14.28 14.84 10.77
CA VAL A 389 15.03 15.45 9.68
C VAL A 389 15.36 16.91 10.00
N TYR A 390 16.64 17.26 9.91
CA TYR A 390 17.16 18.62 10.07
C TYR A 390 17.62 19.21 8.74
N LEU A 391 17.37 20.51 8.55
CA LEU A 391 17.79 21.25 7.36
C LEU A 391 19.24 21.74 7.49
N PRO A 392 19.93 22.04 6.36
CA PRO A 392 21.25 22.64 6.38
C PRO A 392 21.28 23.94 7.20
N GLY A 393 22.23 24.03 8.13
CA GLY A 393 22.41 25.18 9.03
C GLY A 393 21.55 25.14 10.29
N ASP A 394 20.67 24.15 10.46
CA ASP A 394 19.86 24.03 11.66
C ASP A 394 20.72 23.57 12.85
N PHE A 395 20.59 24.29 13.97
CA PHE A 395 21.21 23.88 15.23
C PHE A 395 20.40 22.73 15.84
N VAL A 396 21.02 21.54 15.90
CA VAL A 396 20.44 20.37 16.57
C VAL A 396 20.50 20.55 18.09
N CYS A 397 21.62 21.05 18.60
CA CYS A 397 21.74 21.41 20.00
C CYS A 397 22.65 22.63 20.18
N LYS A 398 22.31 23.51 21.14
CA LYS A 398 23.15 24.66 21.50
C LYS A 398 23.83 24.42 22.85
N LYS A 399 25.06 24.92 22.99
CA LYS A 399 25.85 24.88 24.21
C LYS A 399 25.07 25.57 25.33
N GLY A 400 24.94 24.89 26.46
CA GLY A 400 24.21 25.37 27.63
C GLY A 400 22.74 24.93 27.68
N ASP A 401 22.13 24.46 26.60
CA ASP A 401 20.76 23.94 26.62
C ASP A 401 20.65 22.66 27.46
N ILE A 402 19.46 22.35 27.97
CA ILE A 402 19.23 21.12 28.73
C ILE A 402 19.19 19.93 27.76
N GLY A 403 20.10 18.98 27.94
CA GLY A 403 20.19 17.79 27.09
C GLY A 403 19.22 16.70 27.53
N LYS A 404 18.04 16.64 26.90
CA LYS A 404 17.00 15.62 27.19
C LYS A 404 17.09 14.38 26.32
N GLU A 405 17.83 14.46 25.22
CA GLU A 405 17.85 13.44 24.17
C GLU A 405 19.30 13.13 23.74
N MET A 406 19.52 11.97 23.14
CA MET A 406 20.72 11.70 22.34
C MET A 406 20.35 11.51 20.87
N TYR A 407 21.33 11.75 20.00
CA TYR A 407 21.15 11.68 18.56
C TYR A 407 22.11 10.68 17.95
N ILE A 408 21.60 9.88 17.02
CA ILE A 408 22.36 8.93 16.23
C ILE A 408 22.18 9.32 14.77
N ILE A 409 23.28 9.50 14.05
CA ILE A 409 23.23 9.97 12.66
C ILE A 409 22.91 8.78 11.75
N LYS A 410 21.72 8.77 11.15
CA LYS A 410 21.29 7.76 10.16
C LYS A 410 21.89 8.08 8.79
N ALA A 411 21.73 9.33 8.34
CA ALA A 411 22.24 9.82 7.07
C ALA A 411 22.57 11.32 7.14
N GLY A 412 23.51 11.76 6.31
CA GLY A 412 24.04 13.12 6.33
C GLY A 412 25.18 13.30 7.34
N GLU A 413 25.52 14.55 7.61
CA GLU A 413 26.59 14.92 8.53
C GLU A 413 26.26 16.18 9.33
N VAL A 414 26.76 16.21 10.56
CA VAL A 414 26.61 17.34 11.49
C VAL A 414 27.97 17.83 11.93
N GLN A 415 28.09 19.13 12.16
CA GLN A 415 29.33 19.79 12.55
C GLN A 415 29.21 20.31 13.98
N VAL A 416 30.20 19.96 14.81
CA VAL A 416 30.37 20.54 16.14
C VAL A 416 31.08 21.87 15.95
N ILE A 417 30.38 22.96 16.25
CA ILE A 417 30.86 24.32 16.01
C ILE A 417 31.07 25.10 17.31
N GLY A 418 31.94 26.09 17.26
CA GLY A 418 32.07 27.10 18.30
C GLY A 418 33.06 28.19 17.94
N GLY A 419 33.74 28.73 18.96
CA GLY A 419 34.51 29.97 18.83
C GLY A 419 33.63 31.23 18.81
N PRO A 420 34.23 32.42 18.65
CA PRO A 420 33.49 33.65 18.40
C PRO A 420 32.68 33.48 17.11
N ASP A 421 31.37 33.77 17.16
CA ASP A 421 30.42 33.66 16.04
C ASP A 421 30.11 32.26 15.48
N ASN A 422 30.44 31.15 16.18
CA ASN A 422 30.13 29.77 15.73
C ASN A 422 30.73 29.38 14.36
N LYS A 423 31.80 30.06 13.91
CA LYS A 423 32.43 29.78 12.61
C LYS A 423 33.49 28.69 12.64
N ILE A 424 33.99 28.33 13.83
CA ILE A 424 35.04 27.31 13.96
C ILE A 424 34.39 25.94 14.03
N VAL A 425 34.68 25.09 13.04
CA VAL A 425 34.27 23.67 13.02
C VAL A 425 35.33 22.85 13.74
N PHE A 426 34.97 22.24 14.87
CA PHE A 426 35.86 21.37 15.63
C PHE A 426 35.93 19.97 15.04
N VAL A 427 34.77 19.38 14.74
CA VAL A 427 34.63 18.00 14.24
C VAL A 427 33.38 17.88 13.38
N THR A 428 33.50 17.18 12.26
CA THR A 428 32.36 16.73 11.45
C THR A 428 32.04 15.28 11.80
N LEU A 429 30.81 15.03 12.27
CA LEU A 429 30.30 13.70 12.59
C LEU A 429 29.47 13.19 11.42
N LYS A 430 29.74 11.96 10.99
CA LYS A 430 29.07 11.31 9.85
C LYS A 430 28.11 10.23 10.32
N ALA A 431 27.40 9.62 9.38
CA ALA A 431 26.51 8.48 9.64
C ALA A 431 27.18 7.39 10.49
N GLY A 432 26.44 6.84 11.46
CA GLY A 432 26.93 5.88 12.45
C GLY A 432 27.59 6.49 13.69
N CYS A 433 27.89 7.79 13.69
CA CYS A 433 28.33 8.49 14.90
C CYS A 433 27.14 8.85 15.80
N VAL A 434 27.43 8.92 17.10
CA VAL A 434 26.48 9.31 18.14
C VAL A 434 26.96 10.61 18.79
N PHE A 435 26.02 11.50 19.10
CA PHE A 435 26.31 12.72 19.85
C PHE A 435 25.18 13.06 20.83
N GLY A 436 25.51 13.90 21.81
CA GLY A 436 24.59 14.23 22.91
C GLY A 436 24.55 13.16 24.01
N GLU A 437 25.41 12.15 23.91
CA GLU A 437 25.57 11.02 24.83
C GLU A 437 26.01 11.46 26.23
N ILE A 438 26.79 12.55 26.31
CA ILE A 438 27.37 13.05 27.56
C ILE A 438 26.29 13.54 28.52
N SER A 439 25.31 14.31 28.03
CA SER A 439 24.24 14.87 28.86
C SER A 439 23.27 13.80 29.38
N LEU A 440 23.24 12.63 28.73
CA LEU A 440 22.43 11.50 29.19
C LEU A 440 23.13 10.70 30.29
N LEU A 441 24.43 10.44 30.15
CA LEU A 441 25.22 9.58 31.05
C LEU A 441 25.73 10.28 32.32
N GLN A 442 25.66 11.62 32.39
CA GLN A 442 26.13 12.37 33.55
C GLN A 442 25.00 12.59 34.57
N SER A 443 25.25 12.23 35.83
CA SER A 443 24.34 12.53 36.95
C SER A 443 24.13 14.04 37.12
N SER A 444 22.90 14.43 37.47
CA SER A 444 22.51 15.83 37.64
C SER A 444 23.34 16.60 38.67
N ALA A 445 23.98 15.89 39.60
CA ALA A 445 24.79 16.45 40.69
C ALA A 445 25.95 17.35 40.24
N ASN A 446 26.52 17.16 39.04
CA ASN A 446 27.73 17.88 38.59
C ASN A 446 27.46 18.88 37.44
N GLY A 447 26.24 19.43 37.32
CA GLY A 447 25.89 20.32 36.21
C GLY A 447 25.85 19.61 34.83
N GLY A 448 25.86 18.27 34.83
CA GLY A 448 25.99 17.41 33.65
C GLY A 448 24.78 17.34 32.73
N ASN A 449 23.67 18.00 33.07
CA ASN A 449 22.46 17.96 32.26
C ASN A 449 22.42 19.01 31.14
N ARG A 450 23.50 19.78 30.95
CA ARG A 450 23.61 20.80 29.89
C ARG A 450 24.45 20.29 28.70
N ARG A 451 24.13 20.77 27.51
CA ARG A 451 24.88 20.51 26.27
C ARG A 451 26.23 21.20 26.33
N THR A 452 27.28 20.49 25.94
CA THR A 452 28.68 20.96 26.05
C THR A 452 29.16 21.76 24.84
N ALA A 453 28.53 21.58 23.68
CA ALA A 453 28.91 22.22 22.41
C ALA A 453 27.69 22.56 21.55
N ASN A 454 27.88 23.47 20.59
CA ASN A 454 26.92 23.71 19.52
C ASN A 454 27.10 22.64 18.44
N VAL A 455 26.01 22.03 18.00
CA VAL A 455 26.01 21.09 16.87
C VAL A 455 24.99 21.57 15.87
N ALA A 456 25.43 21.76 14.62
CA ALA A 456 24.58 22.18 13.52
C ALA A 456 24.66 21.18 12.37
N ALA A 457 23.55 20.99 11.66
CA ALA A 457 23.52 20.18 10.45
C ALA A 457 24.28 20.90 9.32
N HIS A 458 25.21 20.22 8.66
CA HIS A 458 25.94 20.83 7.53
C HIS A 458 25.11 20.78 6.25
N GLY A 459 24.52 19.61 5.98
CA GLY A 459 23.54 19.38 4.93
C GLY A 459 22.20 18.96 5.53
N PHE A 460 21.37 18.32 4.72
CA PHE A 460 20.20 17.62 5.24
C PHE A 460 20.65 16.42 6.07
N ALA A 461 20.20 16.33 7.32
CA ALA A 461 20.63 15.30 8.26
C ALA A 461 19.42 14.55 8.82
N ASN A 462 19.42 13.23 8.64
CA ASN A 462 18.42 12.34 9.21
C ASN A 462 18.98 11.73 10.49
N LEU A 463 18.37 12.05 11.62
CA LEU A 463 18.83 11.66 12.95
C LEU A 463 17.78 10.78 13.63
N PHE A 464 18.24 9.72 14.30
CA PHE A 464 17.44 9.03 15.29
C PHE A 464 17.60 9.72 16.63
N VAL A 465 16.48 9.99 17.29
CA VAL A 465 16.39 10.63 18.59
C VAL A 465 15.96 9.60 19.62
N LEU A 466 16.70 9.52 20.73
CA LEU A 466 16.34 8.72 21.89
C LEU A 466 16.24 9.61 23.13
N ASP A 467 15.10 9.54 23.80
CA ASP A 467 14.83 10.31 25.01
C ASP A 467 15.60 9.75 26.22
N LYS A 468 16.06 10.63 27.12
CA LYS A 468 16.78 10.26 28.36
C LYS A 468 15.96 9.32 29.24
N LYS A 469 14.66 9.60 29.32
CA LYS A 469 13.71 8.83 30.14
C LYS A 469 13.65 7.40 29.62
N ASP A 470 13.40 7.26 28.32
CA ASP A 470 13.33 5.97 27.64
C ASP A 470 14.62 5.16 27.77
N LEU A 471 15.78 5.81 27.60
CA LEU A 471 17.07 5.14 27.80
C LEU A 471 17.22 4.67 29.25
N ASN A 472 16.90 5.50 30.24
CA ASN A 472 17.03 5.12 31.65
C ASN A 472 16.09 3.97 32.02
N ASP A 473 14.86 3.99 31.53
CA ASP A 473 13.89 2.91 31.76
C ASP A 473 14.40 1.58 31.21
N ILE A 474 15.00 1.59 30.02
CA ILE A 474 15.62 0.40 29.43
C ILE A 474 16.83 -0.06 30.28
N LEU A 475 17.71 0.86 30.66
CA LEU A 475 18.95 0.52 31.37
C LEU A 475 18.72 -0.11 32.76
N ILE A 476 17.57 0.13 33.39
CA ILE A 476 17.18 -0.53 34.65
C ILE A 476 17.11 -2.05 34.47
N HIS A 477 16.66 -2.52 33.31
CA HIS A 477 16.54 -3.94 32.99
C HIS A 477 17.88 -4.58 32.56
N TYR A 478 18.85 -3.78 32.10
CA TYR A 478 20.14 -4.26 31.57
C TYR A 478 21.35 -3.64 32.31
N PRO A 479 21.60 -3.99 33.58
CA PRO A 479 22.63 -3.35 34.41
C PRO A 479 24.06 -3.57 33.89
N GLU A 480 24.35 -4.69 33.24
CA GLU A 480 25.67 -4.94 32.64
C GLU A 480 25.94 -4.02 31.45
N SER A 481 24.96 -3.85 30.56
CA SER A 481 25.04 -2.89 29.45
C SER A 481 25.17 -1.45 29.96
N GLN A 482 24.48 -1.10 31.05
CA GLN A 482 24.63 0.19 31.72
C GLN A 482 26.08 0.44 32.17
N LYS A 483 26.75 -0.55 32.78
CA LYS A 483 28.17 -0.45 33.18
C LYS A 483 29.07 -0.24 31.96
N VAL A 484 28.82 -0.96 30.86
CA VAL A 484 29.58 -0.83 29.60
C VAL A 484 29.43 0.58 29.01
N LEU A 485 28.19 1.08 28.91
CA LEU A 485 27.90 2.43 28.43
C LEU A 485 28.50 3.50 29.33
N ALA A 486 28.39 3.37 30.65
CA ALA A 486 28.99 4.30 31.61
C ALA A 486 30.52 4.31 31.52
N ARG A 487 31.16 3.15 31.28
CA ARG A 487 32.62 3.05 31.06
C ARG A 487 33.03 3.75 29.76
N LYS A 488 32.29 3.55 28.67
CA LYS A 488 32.55 4.20 27.38
C LYS A 488 32.31 5.70 27.43
N GLY A 489 31.22 6.14 28.05
CA GLY A 489 30.92 7.56 28.29
C GLY A 489 32.05 8.26 29.05
N ARG A 490 32.58 7.64 30.11
CA ARG A 490 33.76 8.15 30.85
C ARG A 490 35.02 8.24 29.99
N LYS A 491 35.26 7.30 29.07
CA LYS A 491 36.40 7.37 28.12
C LYS A 491 36.24 8.53 27.13
N LEU A 492 35.05 8.70 26.56
CA LEU A 492 34.74 9.79 25.62
C LEU A 492 34.88 11.16 26.29
N MET A 493 34.47 11.29 27.55
CA MET A 493 34.66 12.49 28.37
C MET A 493 36.15 12.83 28.57
N LYS A 494 36.97 11.84 28.96
CA LYS A 494 38.42 12.04 29.17
C LYS A 494 39.16 12.38 27.88
N ALA A 495 38.73 11.84 26.75
CA ALA A 495 39.30 12.16 25.45
C ALA A 495 38.99 13.60 25.02
N LYS A 496 37.77 14.10 25.29
CA LYS A 496 37.35 15.47 24.95
C LYS A 496 37.83 16.53 25.97
N GLY A 497 38.15 16.16 27.21
CA GLY A 497 38.65 17.07 28.24
C GLY A 497 40.11 17.54 28.07
N LYS A 498 40.83 17.09 27.05
CA LYS A 498 42.23 17.47 26.79
C LYS A 498 42.41 18.66 25.83
N THR A 499 41.35 19.27 25.32
CA THR A 499 41.43 20.55 24.60
C THR A 499 41.25 21.71 25.57
N ALA A 500 42.33 22.46 25.79
CA ALA A 500 42.50 23.52 26.78
C ALA A 500 41.54 24.72 26.59
N PRO A 501 41.26 25.50 27.67
CA PRO A 501 40.36 26.64 27.63
C PRO A 501 41.05 27.87 27.02
N VAL A 502 40.41 28.49 26.03
CA VAL A 502 40.82 29.81 25.52
C VAL A 502 40.15 30.89 26.38
N LYS A 503 40.97 31.84 26.85
CA LYS A 503 40.59 32.99 27.69
C LYS A 503 39.56 33.88 26.98
N ASP A 504 38.57 34.30 27.76
CA ASP A 504 37.48 35.18 27.38
C ASP A 504 37.90 36.62 27.72
N GLU A 505 38.11 37.47 26.71
CA GLU A 505 38.05 38.93 26.86
C GLU A 505 36.86 39.43 26.04
N GLY A 506 35.97 40.14 26.72
CA GLY A 506 34.59 40.31 26.28
C GLY A 506 34.34 41.50 25.37
N GLU A 507 33.19 41.44 24.69
CA GLU A 507 32.31 42.59 24.49
C GLU A 507 30.88 42.12 24.22
N LYS A 508 29.92 42.59 25.03
CA LYS A 508 28.49 42.29 24.87
C LYS A 508 27.90 43.11 23.74
N LYS A 509 27.29 42.46 22.74
CA LYS A 509 26.20 43.07 21.93
C LYS A 509 24.93 42.20 21.99
N LYS A 510 23.85 42.82 22.44
CA LYS A 510 22.51 42.24 22.57
C LYS A 510 21.85 42.07 21.19
N GLY A 511 21.32 40.86 20.95
CA GLY A 511 20.01 40.58 20.35
C GLY A 511 19.64 41.19 18.99
N LEU A 512 20.03 40.53 17.89
CA LEU A 512 19.17 40.13 16.76
C LEU A 512 20.04 39.38 15.72
N ALA A 513 20.15 38.05 15.81
CA ALA A 513 20.75 37.24 14.74
C ALA A 513 20.38 35.74 14.91
N MET A 514 19.15 35.37 14.55
CA MET A 514 18.74 33.96 14.36
C MET A 514 18.53 33.60 12.89
N PHE A 515 19.02 34.43 11.96
CA PHE A 515 19.11 34.12 10.55
C PHE A 515 20.39 34.74 10.00
N GLY A 516 21.30 33.91 9.48
CA GLY A 516 22.51 34.39 8.83
C GLY A 516 22.17 35.28 7.63
N GLN A 517 22.98 36.31 7.39
CA GLN A 517 22.94 37.05 6.14
C GLN A 517 23.32 36.11 4.98
N LYS A 518 22.55 36.15 3.90
CA LYS A 518 22.84 35.43 2.65
C LYS A 518 24.27 35.78 2.17
N PRO A 519 25.05 34.82 1.63
CA PRO A 519 26.27 35.17 0.93
C PRO A 519 25.93 36.07 -0.27
N PRO A 520 26.77 37.07 -0.60
CA PRO A 520 26.54 37.95 -1.74
C PRO A 520 26.61 37.15 -3.04
N THR A 521 25.64 37.39 -3.91
CA THR A 521 25.58 36.83 -5.27
C THR A 521 26.88 37.18 -6.03
N PRO A 522 27.61 36.21 -6.60
CA PRO A 522 28.80 36.53 -7.36
C PRO A 522 28.43 37.32 -8.62
N LYS A 523 29.08 38.47 -8.80
CA LYS A 523 28.98 39.30 -10.00
C LYS A 523 29.73 38.62 -11.14
N MET A 524 29.01 37.97 -12.05
CA MET A 524 29.54 37.62 -13.37
C MET A 524 29.02 38.65 -14.37
N LEU A 525 29.80 39.72 -14.55
CA LEU A 525 29.65 40.64 -15.67
C LEU A 525 30.69 40.26 -16.73
N ARG A 526 30.18 39.67 -17.82
CA ARG A 526 30.54 39.98 -19.21
C ARG A 526 32.03 39.84 -19.59
N ALA A 527 32.37 38.71 -20.20
CA ALA A 527 33.48 38.61 -21.13
C ALA A 527 33.00 37.86 -22.40
N PHE A 528 32.92 38.64 -23.48
CA PHE A 528 32.99 38.27 -24.89
C PHE A 528 32.01 37.27 -25.49
N GLY A 529 31.19 37.80 -26.39
CA GLY A 529 30.55 37.01 -27.43
C GLY A 529 31.54 36.54 -28.49
N GLY A 530 31.12 35.47 -29.17
CA GLY A 530 31.64 35.05 -30.46
C GLY A 530 32.66 33.93 -30.40
N PHE A 531 32.21 32.68 -30.39
CA PHE A 531 32.71 31.63 -31.29
C PHE A 531 31.64 30.52 -31.38
N GLY A 532 31.23 30.21 -32.61
CA GLY A 532 30.11 29.33 -32.90
C GLY A 532 30.46 27.85 -33.01
N LYS A 533 29.37 27.10 -33.23
CA LYS A 533 29.26 25.74 -33.82
C LYS A 533 29.94 24.58 -33.09
N GLY A 534 29.07 23.75 -32.50
CA GLY A 534 29.07 22.30 -32.69
C GLY A 534 30.08 21.48 -31.89
N GLY A 535 29.58 20.45 -31.19
CA GLY A 535 30.41 19.33 -30.74
C GLY A 535 30.68 19.28 -29.24
N LEU A 536 29.64 19.11 -28.41
CA LEU A 536 29.80 18.51 -27.07
C LEU A 536 28.50 17.89 -26.54
N LEU A 537 27.34 18.38 -27.00
CA LEU A 537 26.00 17.90 -26.61
C LEU A 537 25.56 16.60 -27.32
N GLU A 538 26.41 16.03 -28.16
CA GLU A 538 26.13 14.80 -28.91
C GLU A 538 26.92 13.59 -28.37
N LYS A 539 27.81 13.79 -27.38
CA LYS A 539 28.59 12.71 -26.75
C LYS A 539 28.13 12.30 -25.34
N LEU A 540 27.07 12.90 -24.81
CA LEU A 540 26.47 12.51 -23.53
C LEU A 540 25.09 11.84 -23.68
N ARG A 541 24.63 11.57 -24.91
CA ARG A 541 23.32 10.95 -25.17
C ARG A 541 23.39 9.45 -25.51
N VAL A 542 24.54 8.79 -25.29
CA VAL A 542 24.76 7.39 -25.70
C VAL A 542 25.09 6.46 -24.51
N CYS A 543 25.07 6.93 -23.26
CA CYS A 543 25.34 6.07 -22.09
C CYS A 543 24.15 5.75 -21.18
N ASP A 544 22.96 6.33 -21.40
CA ASP A 544 21.79 6.07 -20.53
C ASP A 544 20.76 5.08 -21.12
N ASP A 545 20.97 4.58 -22.34
CA ASP A 545 20.04 3.65 -23.02
C ASP A 545 20.29 2.15 -22.73
N LEU A 546 21.02 1.82 -21.66
CA LEU A 546 21.29 0.44 -21.31
C LEU A 546 21.10 0.13 -19.82
N MET A 547 19.98 0.54 -19.22
CA MET A 547 19.41 -0.08 -18.00
C MET A 547 18.02 0.50 -17.65
N SER A 548 17.07 0.41 -18.60
CA SER A 548 15.66 0.74 -18.37
C SER A 548 14.74 -0.30 -19.02
N GLY A 549 14.89 -1.56 -18.59
CA GLY A 549 13.92 -2.62 -18.86
C GLY A 549 12.75 -2.56 -17.88
N ILE A 550 11.55 -2.35 -18.41
CA ILE A 550 10.23 -2.49 -17.77
C ILE A 550 9.72 -1.24 -17.03
N MET A 551 9.37 -0.22 -17.82
CA MET A 551 8.53 0.91 -17.38
C MET A 551 7.10 0.74 -17.94
N VAL A 552 6.26 -0.04 -17.25
CA VAL A 552 4.81 -0.22 -17.56
C VAL A 552 3.97 0.97 -17.07
N GLN A 553 4.55 1.92 -16.35
CA GLN A 553 3.81 3.00 -15.69
C GLN A 553 3.42 4.15 -16.65
N THR A 554 4.15 4.35 -17.75
CA THR A 554 4.03 5.60 -18.56
C THR A 554 3.06 5.49 -19.73
N HIS A 555 2.81 4.28 -20.25
CA HIS A 555 1.84 4.08 -21.34
C HIS A 555 0.38 4.10 -20.87
N ILE A 556 0.09 3.75 -19.60
CA ILE A 556 -1.27 3.82 -19.05
C ILE A 556 -1.70 5.28 -18.83
N CYS A 557 -0.79 6.14 -18.34
CA CYS A 557 -1.11 7.57 -18.16
C CYS A 557 -1.35 8.30 -19.49
N ASN A 558 -0.62 7.97 -20.56
CA ASN A 558 -0.86 8.59 -21.86
C ASN A 558 -2.15 8.10 -22.54
N LEU A 559 -2.57 6.85 -22.31
CA LEU A 559 -3.90 6.39 -22.74
C LEU A 559 -5.02 7.07 -21.94
N VAL A 560 -4.84 7.31 -20.63
CA VAL A 560 -5.84 8.02 -19.81
C VAL A 560 -5.91 9.51 -20.17
N CYS A 561 -4.79 10.17 -20.48
CA CYS A 561 -4.78 11.59 -20.90
C CYS A 561 -5.41 11.82 -22.28
N VAL A 562 -5.31 10.88 -23.22
CA VAL A 562 -6.00 10.98 -24.53
C VAL A 562 -7.51 10.85 -24.36
N TRP A 563 -7.99 10.15 -23.33
CA TRP A 563 -9.42 9.99 -23.02
C TRP A 563 -10.04 11.18 -22.26
N GLN A 564 -9.23 12.16 -21.85
CA GLN A 564 -9.71 13.35 -21.14
C GLN A 564 -9.92 14.56 -22.06
N TRP A 565 -9.62 14.40 -23.36
CA TRP A 565 -9.75 15.41 -24.41
C TRP A 565 -10.74 15.03 -25.54
N ILE A 566 -11.40 13.88 -25.44
CA ILE A 566 -12.54 13.45 -26.27
C ILE A 566 -13.74 13.32 -25.35
#